data_AF-A0A2G6QTP5-F1
#
_entry.id   AF-A0A2G6QTP5-F1
#
_cell.length_a   1.000
_cell.length_b   1.000
_cell.length_c   1.000
_cell.angle_alpha   90.00
_cell.angle_beta   90.00
_cell.angle_gamma   90.00
#
_symmetry.space_group_name_H-M   'P 1'
#
loop_
_entity.id
_entity.type
_entity.pdbx_description
1 polymer ?
#
loop_
_entity_poly.entity_id
_entity_poly.type
_entity_poly.pdbx_seq_one_letter_code
_entity_poly.pdbx_strand_id
1 'polypeptide(L)'
;MRFKSIAMVVTLMVIGVYGQEQRKTFNEVFNVNPETVLDINTSNVDIEFGTWNKNQIAVEATIILDGTTDEEAKEYFEQADIEIVGNSKKVSIVIGVGNAYGFKFSGGGFEDFDIDIPDFHFEMPEIPEMDIHDLHIDLSDMPMPPVPAVEFDYEAYKKDGGEYLKKWQEKFDKGFNKGYEKKMEAWGEKMAARQEAMAKRQEAMAEKREVMIEKRMEVQKRQMETRAEVVGKRAGEMEERKANVLELREKHGKEPTFFYYSTEKGKKKFKVRKSIKVKMPEGTKINMNVRHGAVKLADNTKNINAELSYSTLWAATIDGDETTIATSYSSVRVKRWNYGSLQVDYSDNVDLNEVLNLSLSATSSDVAIHKLLEHAIIHTRMGSLKINAISDSFKDIDISIENAEMTCDLPKSDFIITINQTLSKLTTPPNMELDRAQKDKNVVLTGYNKNINSTRSIYIDSKYSKVVLKE
;
A
#
# COMPACT_ATOMS: atom_id res chain seq x y z
N MET A 1 10.79 54.01 3.08
CA MET A 1 12.25 53.90 3.31
C MET A 1 12.68 52.47 3.01
N ARG A 2 13.62 52.30 2.09
CA ARG A 2 14.24 51.02 1.75
C ARG A 2 15.17 50.61 2.90
N PHE A 3 14.95 49.46 3.52
CA PHE A 3 15.98 48.78 4.30
C PHE A 3 16.39 47.51 3.56
N LYS A 4 17.60 47.56 3.02
CA LYS A 4 18.33 46.44 2.44
C LYS A 4 18.82 45.57 3.60
N SER A 5 18.26 44.38 3.77
CA SER A 5 18.93 43.32 4.55
C SER A 5 19.82 42.53 3.59
N ILE A 6 21.11 42.73 3.73
CA ILE A 6 22.15 42.01 3.00
C ILE A 6 22.17 40.58 3.57
N ALA A 7 21.68 39.62 2.77
CA ALA A 7 21.94 38.21 3.01
C ALA A 7 23.41 37.95 2.64
N MET A 8 24.25 37.70 3.64
CA MET A 8 25.64 37.30 3.42
C MET A 8 25.68 35.79 3.27
N VAL A 9 25.58 35.32 2.02
CA VAL A 9 25.82 33.92 1.63
C VAL A 9 27.34 33.73 1.60
N VAL A 10 27.89 32.93 2.52
CA VAL A 10 29.31 32.57 2.53
C VAL A 10 29.41 31.07 2.26
N THR A 11 29.43 30.70 0.99
CA THR A 11 29.68 29.33 0.57
C THR A 11 31.19 29.07 0.61
N LEU A 12 31.68 28.46 1.70
CA LEU A 12 33.09 28.09 1.82
C LEU A 12 33.33 26.69 1.23
N MET A 13 34.10 26.61 0.14
CA MET A 13 34.38 25.38 -0.60
C MET A 13 35.78 24.86 -0.22
N VAL A 14 35.87 23.72 0.45
CA VAL A 14 37.16 23.06 0.80
C VAL A 14 37.24 21.72 0.07
N ILE A 15 38.23 21.58 -0.81
CA ILE A 15 38.54 20.32 -1.51
C ILE A 15 39.79 19.73 -0.84
N GLY A 16 39.64 18.57 -0.22
CA GLY A 16 40.77 17.80 0.34
C GLY A 16 40.95 16.50 -0.43
N VAL A 17 42.15 16.27 -0.95
CA VAL A 17 42.50 15.04 -1.68
C VAL A 17 43.31 14.15 -0.74
N TYR A 18 42.69 13.08 -0.25
CA TYR A 18 43.40 11.93 0.33
C TYR A 18 43.11 10.76 -0.61
N GLY A 19 44.16 10.23 -1.25
CA GLY A 19 44.05 9.30 -2.38
C GLY A 19 43.06 8.16 -2.15
N GLN A 20 42.13 8.01 -3.10
CA GLN A 20 40.95 7.13 -3.19
C GLN A 20 39.59 7.74 -2.81
N GLU A 21 39.51 8.75 -1.94
CA GLU A 21 38.23 9.39 -1.57
C GLU A 21 38.19 10.87 -1.97
N GLN A 22 37.22 11.24 -2.81
CA GLN A 22 36.93 12.63 -3.17
C GLN A 22 35.80 13.17 -2.30
N ARG A 23 36.08 14.22 -1.52
CA ARG A 23 35.12 14.81 -0.58
C ARG A 23 34.75 16.24 -0.97
N LYS A 24 33.45 16.54 -0.93
CA LYS A 24 32.92 17.91 -1.02
C LYS A 24 32.01 18.19 0.17
N THR A 25 32.26 19.31 0.86
CA THR A 25 31.46 19.73 2.02
C THR A 25 30.86 21.11 1.74
N PHE A 26 29.57 21.27 2.07
CA PHE A 26 28.82 22.50 1.97
C PHE A 26 28.38 22.90 3.37
N ASN A 27 28.67 24.15 3.76
CA ASN A 27 28.33 24.69 5.06
C ASN A 27 27.50 25.95 4.85
N GLU A 28 26.26 25.95 5.34
CA GLU A 28 25.36 27.09 5.28
C GLU A 28 24.77 27.38 6.65
N VAL A 29 24.62 28.67 6.99
CA VAL A 29 24.09 29.12 8.27
C VAL A 29 23.01 30.16 8.04
N PHE A 30 21.82 29.90 8.57
CA PHE A 30 20.67 30.77 8.46
C PHE A 30 20.29 31.32 9.84
N ASN A 31 20.10 32.63 9.94
CA ASN A 31 19.48 33.21 11.13
C ASN A 31 17.97 32.95 11.08
N VAL A 32 17.41 32.44 12.17
CA VAL A 32 16.03 31.94 12.22
C VAL A 32 15.27 32.51 13.41
N ASN A 33 13.95 32.53 13.28
CA ASN A 33 13.02 32.92 14.34
C ASN A 33 12.28 31.67 14.89
N PRO A 34 11.58 31.76 16.03
CA PRO A 34 10.86 30.61 16.61
C PRO A 34 9.84 29.95 15.66
N GLU A 35 9.22 30.72 14.78
CA GLU A 35 8.24 30.23 13.78
C GLU A 35 8.88 29.64 12.51
N THR A 36 10.19 29.38 12.52
CA THR A 36 10.89 28.90 11.34
C THR A 36 10.59 27.43 11.08
N VAL A 37 10.25 27.13 9.83
CA VAL A 37 10.02 25.76 9.38
C VAL A 37 11.23 25.27 8.59
N LEU A 38 11.72 24.09 8.94
CA LEU A 38 12.78 23.39 8.24
C LEU A 38 12.17 22.33 7.31
N ASP A 39 12.24 22.57 6.00
CA ASP A 39 11.77 21.65 4.97
C ASP A 39 12.95 20.88 4.37
N ILE A 40 12.87 19.55 4.38
CA ILE A 40 13.94 18.67 3.90
C ILE A 40 13.37 17.70 2.90
N ASN A 41 13.92 17.64 1.69
CA ASN A 41 13.59 16.64 0.68
C ASN A 41 14.88 16.00 0.18
N THR A 42 15.11 14.74 0.52
CA THR A 42 16.39 14.10 0.21
C THR A 42 16.21 12.68 -0.31
N SER A 43 17.09 12.29 -1.22
CA SER A 43 17.20 10.90 -1.68
C SER A 43 18.63 10.37 -1.60
N ASN A 44 18.78 9.17 -1.02
CA ASN A 44 20.09 8.52 -0.82
C ASN A 44 21.01 9.33 0.11
N VAL A 45 20.46 9.86 1.20
CA VAL A 45 21.17 10.76 2.14
C VAL A 45 20.92 10.35 3.59
N ASP A 46 21.98 10.25 4.39
CA ASP A 46 21.88 10.10 5.84
C ASP A 46 21.78 11.48 6.51
N ILE A 47 20.81 11.69 7.39
CA ILE A 47 20.55 12.95 8.08
C ILE A 47 20.71 12.77 9.59
N GLU A 48 21.51 13.63 10.20
CA GLU A 48 21.66 13.72 11.66
C GLU A 48 21.25 15.11 12.15
N PHE A 49 20.27 15.17 13.03
CA PHE A 49 19.83 16.40 13.68
C PHE A 49 20.52 16.58 15.03
N GLY A 50 20.85 17.82 15.34
CA GLY A 50 21.26 18.28 16.66
C GLY A 50 20.51 19.55 17.05
N THR A 51 20.27 19.73 18.34
CA THR A 51 19.69 20.96 18.88
C THR A 51 20.75 21.82 19.57
N TRP A 52 20.53 23.13 19.63
CA TRP A 52 21.38 24.08 20.36
C TRP A 52 20.61 25.32 20.81
N ASN A 53 21.19 26.09 21.73
CA ASN A 53 20.62 27.34 22.20
C ASN A 53 21.13 28.55 21.39
N LYS A 54 20.88 28.53 20.07
CA LYS A 54 21.18 29.64 19.16
C LYS A 54 20.04 29.81 18.17
N ASN A 55 19.70 31.05 17.83
CA ASN A 55 18.68 31.40 16.84
C ASN A 55 19.20 31.24 15.40
N GLN A 56 19.85 30.11 15.13
CA GLN A 56 20.48 29.82 13.84
C GLN A 56 20.23 28.36 13.47
N ILE A 57 20.03 28.09 12.19
CA ILE A 57 20.10 26.75 11.63
C ILE A 57 21.41 26.64 10.88
N ALA A 58 22.27 25.70 11.26
CA ALA A 58 23.51 25.37 10.57
C ALA A 58 23.37 24.02 9.87
N VAL A 59 23.68 24.00 8.57
CA VAL A 59 23.59 22.82 7.72
C VAL A 59 24.98 22.50 7.20
N GLU A 60 25.47 21.30 7.49
CA GLU A 60 26.72 20.73 6.95
C GLU A 60 26.35 19.53 6.08
N ALA A 61 26.43 19.68 4.75
CA ALA A 61 26.22 18.58 3.81
C ALA A 61 27.56 18.08 3.28
N THR A 62 27.82 16.79 3.38
CA THR A 62 29.06 16.14 2.90
C THR A 62 28.72 15.10 1.85
N ILE A 63 29.42 15.15 0.73
CA ILE A 63 29.40 14.12 -0.31
C ILE A 63 30.79 13.52 -0.41
N ILE A 64 30.87 12.19 -0.36
CA ILE A 64 32.10 11.42 -0.49
C ILE A 64 31.91 10.48 -1.68
N LEU A 65 32.81 10.56 -2.64
CA LEU A 65 32.92 9.66 -3.78
C LEU A 65 34.15 8.77 -3.56
N ASP A 66 33.96 7.46 -3.61
CA ASP A 66 35.01 6.46 -3.45
C ASP A 66 35.16 5.67 -4.76
N GLY A 67 36.41 5.53 -5.22
CA GLY A 67 36.76 4.84 -6.46
C GLY A 67 36.63 5.67 -7.74
N THR A 68 36.63 7.00 -7.65
CA THR A 68 36.51 7.93 -8.80
C THR A 68 37.82 8.60 -9.18
N THR A 69 38.01 8.93 -10.46
CA THR A 69 39.05 9.87 -10.89
C THR A 69 38.66 11.32 -10.59
N ASP A 70 39.62 12.25 -10.63
CA ASP A 70 39.36 13.69 -10.40
C ASP A 70 38.39 14.29 -11.43
N GLU A 71 38.42 13.80 -12.68
CA GLU A 71 37.52 14.24 -13.76
C GLU A 71 36.10 13.73 -13.54
N GLU A 72 35.94 12.45 -13.21
CA GLU A 72 34.65 11.82 -12.91
C GLU A 72 33.99 12.45 -11.66
N ALA A 73 34.80 12.79 -10.65
CA ALA A 73 34.33 13.48 -9.45
C ALA A 73 33.84 14.90 -9.76
N LYS A 74 34.55 15.65 -10.62
CA LYS A 74 34.11 16.98 -11.06
C LYS A 74 32.79 16.93 -11.81
N GLU A 75 32.65 16.00 -12.76
CA GLU A 75 31.40 15.80 -13.51
C GLU A 75 30.23 15.49 -12.55
N TYR A 76 30.43 14.59 -11.58
CA TYR A 76 29.41 14.29 -10.57
C TYR A 76 29.04 15.54 -9.74
N PHE A 77 30.02 16.32 -9.30
CA PHE A 77 29.78 17.49 -8.46
C PHE A 77 29.17 18.69 -9.22
N GLU A 78 29.29 18.74 -10.54
CA GLU A 78 28.61 19.72 -11.41
C GLU A 78 27.16 19.31 -11.69
N GLN A 79 26.88 18.01 -11.79
CA GLN A 79 25.53 17.44 -11.99
C GLN A 79 24.75 17.22 -10.69
N ALA A 80 25.40 17.30 -9.52
CA ALA A 80 24.76 17.05 -8.24
C ALA A 80 23.79 18.19 -7.87
N ASP A 81 22.49 17.93 -8.02
CA ASP A 81 21.41 18.82 -7.55
C ASP A 81 21.41 18.88 -6.01
N ILE A 82 22.03 19.93 -5.47
CA ILE A 82 22.03 20.28 -4.05
C ILE A 82 21.56 21.73 -3.95
N GLU A 83 20.40 21.93 -3.34
CA GLU A 83 19.86 23.25 -3.06
C GLU A 83 19.67 23.42 -1.55
N ILE A 84 20.39 24.37 -0.98
CA ILE A 84 20.26 24.75 0.43
C ILE A 84 19.97 26.24 0.45
N VAL A 85 18.70 26.59 0.62
CA VAL A 85 18.22 27.97 0.57
C VAL A 85 17.34 28.26 1.77
N GLY A 86 17.39 29.48 2.29
CA GLY A 86 16.60 29.79 3.47
C GLY A 86 16.57 31.26 3.82
N ASN A 87 15.58 31.62 4.63
CA ASN A 87 15.43 32.92 5.26
C ASN A 87 14.92 32.73 6.69
N SER A 88 14.56 33.84 7.35
CA SER A 88 14.12 33.84 8.75
C SER A 88 12.76 33.16 9.02
N LYS A 89 12.08 32.64 8.00
CA LYS A 89 10.78 31.94 8.10
C LYS A 89 10.85 30.49 7.64
N LYS A 90 11.68 30.18 6.65
CA LYS A 90 11.79 28.84 6.08
C LYS A 90 13.21 28.56 5.63
N VAL A 91 13.71 27.38 5.97
CA VAL A 91 14.96 26.82 5.45
C VAL A 91 14.60 25.56 4.67
N SER A 92 15.08 25.44 3.43
CA SER A 92 14.79 24.36 2.50
C SER A 92 16.09 23.66 2.11
N ILE A 93 16.12 22.34 2.25
CA ILE A 93 17.25 21.48 1.90
C ILE A 93 16.75 20.44 0.89
N VAL A 94 17.25 20.48 -0.34
CA VAL A 94 16.91 19.54 -1.41
C VAL A 94 18.19 18.88 -1.92
N ILE A 95 18.28 17.55 -1.83
CA ILE A 95 19.43 16.78 -2.32
C ILE A 95 18.97 15.50 -3.03
N GLY A 96 19.25 15.36 -4.33
CA GLY A 96 18.91 14.13 -5.07
C GLY A 96 18.83 14.33 -6.59
N VAL A 97 19.27 13.33 -7.36
CA VAL A 97 19.21 13.36 -8.84
C VAL A 97 17.76 13.13 -9.28
N GLY A 98 17.10 14.15 -9.86
CA GLY A 98 15.81 13.98 -10.55
C GLY A 98 14.52 14.37 -9.81
N ASN A 99 14.56 15.08 -8.68
CA ASN A 99 13.34 15.45 -7.92
C ASN A 99 12.93 16.94 -8.02
N ALA A 100 13.33 17.65 -9.08
CA ALA A 100 12.86 19.01 -9.33
C ALA A 100 11.48 19.10 -10.03
N TYR A 101 10.58 18.13 -9.79
CA TYR A 101 9.20 18.19 -10.29
C TYR A 101 8.21 18.55 -9.17
N GLY A 102 7.85 19.84 -9.13
CA GLY A 102 6.49 20.27 -8.79
C GLY A 102 6.10 20.35 -7.30
N PHE A 103 6.60 21.34 -6.58
CA PHE A 103 5.90 21.84 -5.38
C PHE A 103 4.56 22.51 -5.79
N LYS A 104 3.43 21.85 -5.52
CA LYS A 104 2.14 22.51 -5.34
C LYS A 104 1.60 22.19 -3.95
N PHE A 105 1.54 23.22 -3.11
CA PHE A 105 0.80 23.20 -1.84
C PHE A 105 -0.70 23.33 -2.10
N SER A 106 -1.50 22.39 -1.59
CA SER A 106 -2.80 22.62 -0.96
C SER A 106 -2.99 21.45 0.02
N GLY A 107 -3.20 21.62 1.32
CA GLY A 107 -4.22 22.49 1.92
C GLY A 107 -5.58 21.79 1.85
N GLY A 108 -5.76 20.71 2.62
CA GLY A 108 -7.00 19.93 2.69
C GLY A 108 -6.75 18.60 3.38
N GLY A 109 -7.70 18.16 4.21
CA GLY A 109 -7.57 16.99 5.09
C GLY A 109 -7.47 15.65 4.35
N PHE A 110 -7.34 14.60 5.16
CA PHE A 110 -7.31 13.18 4.83
C PHE A 110 -8.53 12.72 3.99
N GLU A 111 -8.57 13.05 2.70
CA GLU A 111 -9.45 12.42 1.73
C GLU A 111 -8.68 12.15 0.43
N ASP A 112 -8.77 10.90 -0.04
CA ASP A 112 -8.21 10.32 -1.26
C ASP A 112 -6.69 10.26 -1.43
N PHE A 113 -6.09 9.23 -0.82
CA PHE A 113 -4.94 8.55 -1.42
C PHE A 113 -5.45 7.44 -2.34
N ASP A 114 -5.68 7.79 -3.61
CA ASP A 114 -5.80 6.82 -4.69
C ASP A 114 -4.38 6.35 -5.03
N ILE A 115 -3.99 5.21 -4.44
CA ILE A 115 -2.72 4.56 -4.76
C ILE A 115 -2.90 3.87 -6.10
N ASP A 116 -2.29 4.43 -7.13
CA ASP A 116 -2.16 3.83 -8.45
C ASP A 116 -1.27 2.57 -8.31
N ILE A 117 -1.93 1.43 -8.06
CA ILE A 117 -1.30 0.11 -8.08
C ILE A 117 -0.83 -0.08 -9.52
N PRO A 118 0.48 -0.31 -9.79
CA PRO A 118 0.93 -0.60 -11.14
C PRO A 118 0.09 -1.74 -11.70
N ASP A 119 -0.64 -1.45 -12.78
CA ASP A 119 -1.58 -2.35 -13.45
C ASP A 119 -1.00 -3.76 -13.49
N PHE A 120 -1.48 -4.61 -12.58
CA PHE A 120 -1.38 -6.04 -12.72
C PHE A 120 -2.33 -6.38 -13.87
N HIS A 121 -1.82 -6.24 -15.10
CA HIS A 121 -2.44 -6.81 -16.28
C HIS A 121 -2.47 -8.33 -16.10
N PHE A 122 -3.53 -8.82 -15.46
CA PHE A 122 -4.05 -10.13 -15.75
C PHE A 122 -4.49 -10.06 -17.21
N GLU A 123 -3.59 -10.46 -18.12
CA GLU A 123 -4.03 -10.94 -19.42
C GLU A 123 -4.92 -12.15 -19.12
N MET A 124 -6.22 -11.88 -18.92
CA MET A 124 -7.22 -12.92 -19.07
C MET A 124 -6.93 -13.53 -20.44
N PRO A 125 -6.65 -14.84 -20.52
CA PRO A 125 -6.48 -15.48 -21.81
C PRO A 125 -7.75 -15.15 -22.59
N GLU A 126 -7.59 -14.51 -23.75
CA GLU A 126 -8.71 -14.25 -24.66
C GLU A 126 -9.50 -15.54 -24.76
N ILE A 127 -10.71 -15.51 -24.23
CA ILE A 127 -11.67 -16.57 -24.49
C ILE A 127 -11.81 -16.49 -26.00
N PRO A 128 -11.42 -17.52 -26.78
CA PRO A 128 -11.65 -17.48 -28.22
C PRO A 128 -13.13 -17.17 -28.35
N GLU A 129 -13.44 -16.06 -29.03
CA GLU A 129 -14.80 -15.59 -29.23
C GLU A 129 -15.63 -16.83 -29.56
N MET A 130 -16.59 -17.16 -28.70
CA MET A 130 -17.58 -18.13 -29.12
C MET A 130 -18.21 -17.47 -30.32
N ASP A 131 -17.93 -18.01 -31.50
CA ASP A 131 -18.63 -17.60 -32.70
C ASP A 131 -20.08 -18.06 -32.51
N ILE A 132 -20.87 -17.17 -31.89
CA ILE A 132 -22.28 -17.38 -31.55
C ILE A 132 -23.11 -17.54 -32.85
N HIS A 133 -22.49 -17.34 -34.02
CA HIS A 133 -23.07 -17.60 -35.33
C HIS A 133 -23.40 -19.09 -35.59
N ASP A 134 -22.80 -20.05 -34.88
CA ASP A 134 -23.16 -21.47 -35.03
C ASP A 134 -24.39 -21.91 -34.21
N LEU A 135 -24.95 -21.03 -33.35
CA LEU A 135 -26.19 -21.28 -32.61
C LEU A 135 -27.46 -20.78 -33.34
N HIS A 136 -27.30 -20.17 -34.52
CA HIS A 136 -28.45 -19.82 -35.36
C HIS A 136 -29.01 -21.08 -36.02
N ILE A 137 -30.21 -21.49 -35.59
CA ILE A 137 -31.05 -22.37 -36.40
C ILE A 137 -31.40 -21.57 -37.66
N ASP A 138 -30.72 -21.89 -38.76
CA ASP A 138 -31.00 -21.31 -40.07
C ASP A 138 -32.39 -21.77 -40.55
N LEU A 139 -33.39 -20.92 -40.29
CA LEU A 139 -34.78 -21.12 -40.69
C LEU A 139 -35.07 -20.59 -42.11
N SER A 140 -34.05 -20.12 -42.84
CA SER A 140 -34.22 -19.42 -44.13
C SER A 140 -34.92 -20.26 -45.21
N ASP A 141 -34.84 -21.58 -45.10
CA ASP A 141 -35.47 -22.55 -46.02
C ASP A 141 -36.83 -23.07 -45.54
N MET A 142 -37.42 -22.53 -44.45
CA MET A 142 -38.74 -22.96 -43.99
C MET A 142 -39.80 -22.62 -45.05
N PRO A 143 -40.61 -23.58 -45.52
CA PRO A 143 -41.63 -23.28 -46.51
C PRO A 143 -42.70 -22.39 -45.87
N MET A 144 -42.80 -21.15 -46.36
CA MET A 144 -43.79 -20.19 -45.85
C MET A 144 -45.22 -20.71 -46.04
N PRO A 145 -46.10 -20.50 -45.06
CA PRO A 145 -47.50 -20.86 -45.21
C PRO A 145 -48.12 -20.11 -46.40
N PRO A 146 -49.06 -20.72 -47.11
CA PRO A 146 -49.71 -20.11 -48.26
C PRO A 146 -50.45 -18.85 -47.82
N VAL A 147 -50.14 -17.71 -48.43
CA VAL A 147 -50.82 -16.44 -48.20
C VAL A 147 -52.23 -16.53 -48.80
N PRO A 148 -53.31 -16.15 -48.10
CA PRO A 148 -54.64 -16.19 -48.69
C PRO A 148 -54.67 -15.23 -49.89
N ALA A 149 -55.09 -15.72 -51.06
CA ALA A 149 -55.15 -14.93 -52.29
C ALA A 149 -56.28 -13.87 -52.32
N VAL A 150 -56.85 -13.52 -51.15
CA VAL A 150 -57.95 -12.57 -51.02
C VAL A 150 -57.57 -11.57 -49.92
N GLU A 151 -57.41 -10.30 -50.30
CA GLU A 151 -57.16 -9.21 -49.35
C GLU A 151 -58.33 -9.10 -48.35
N PHE A 152 -57.98 -8.84 -47.08
CA PHE A 152 -58.95 -8.74 -46.01
C PHE A 152 -59.76 -7.45 -46.14
N ASP A 153 -61.06 -7.57 -46.35
CA ASP A 153 -61.98 -6.45 -46.52
C ASP A 153 -62.52 -6.01 -45.14
N TYR A 154 -61.96 -4.91 -44.65
CA TYR A 154 -62.31 -4.34 -43.35
C TYR A 154 -63.73 -3.77 -43.29
N GLU A 155 -64.27 -3.26 -44.40
CA GLU A 155 -65.63 -2.70 -44.44
C GLU A 155 -66.68 -3.82 -44.36
N ALA A 156 -66.45 -4.91 -45.11
CA ALA A 156 -67.29 -6.11 -45.05
C ALA A 156 -67.24 -6.80 -43.67
N TYR A 157 -66.05 -6.86 -43.06
CA TYR A 157 -65.90 -7.36 -41.69
C TYR A 157 -66.66 -6.50 -40.66
N LYS A 158 -66.62 -5.17 -40.79
CA LYS A 158 -67.31 -4.28 -39.84
C LYS A 158 -68.83 -4.42 -39.89
N LYS A 159 -69.38 -4.84 -41.03
CA LYS A 159 -70.81 -5.01 -41.26
C LYS A 159 -71.33 -6.39 -40.86
N ASP A 160 -70.66 -7.47 -41.26
CA ASP A 160 -71.14 -8.86 -41.07
C ASP A 160 -70.28 -9.68 -40.10
N GLY A 161 -69.23 -9.07 -39.54
CA GLY A 161 -68.42 -9.57 -38.41
C GLY A 161 -68.09 -11.05 -38.48
N GLY A 162 -68.74 -11.83 -37.61
CA GLY A 162 -68.51 -13.26 -37.44
C GLY A 162 -68.79 -14.11 -38.69
N GLU A 163 -69.75 -13.73 -39.55
CA GLU A 163 -70.01 -14.49 -40.78
C GLU A 163 -68.93 -14.26 -41.84
N TYR A 164 -68.38 -13.05 -41.91
CA TYR A 164 -67.26 -12.72 -42.80
C TYR A 164 -65.99 -13.49 -42.41
N LEU A 165 -65.66 -13.52 -41.10
CA LEU A 165 -64.52 -14.29 -40.59
C LEU A 165 -64.63 -15.78 -40.91
N LYS A 166 -65.84 -16.36 -40.79
CA LYS A 166 -66.05 -17.79 -41.07
C LYS A 166 -65.81 -18.13 -42.55
N LYS A 167 -66.30 -17.29 -43.47
CA LYS A 167 -66.05 -17.43 -44.92
C LYS A 167 -64.60 -17.16 -45.31
N TRP A 168 -63.94 -16.24 -44.62
CA TRP A 168 -62.52 -15.94 -44.83
C TRP A 168 -61.64 -17.11 -44.36
N GLN A 169 -61.95 -17.69 -43.19
CA GLN A 169 -61.29 -18.86 -42.64
C GLN A 169 -61.46 -20.10 -43.54
N GLU A 170 -62.67 -20.37 -44.06
CA GLU A 170 -62.89 -21.47 -45.03
C GLU A 170 -62.11 -21.30 -46.34
N LYS A 171 -61.82 -20.07 -46.76
CA LYS A 171 -60.98 -19.78 -47.94
C LYS A 171 -59.49 -19.90 -47.64
N PHE A 172 -59.06 -19.55 -46.43
CA PHE A 172 -57.68 -19.68 -45.99
C PHE A 172 -57.28 -21.14 -45.76
N ASP A 173 -58.17 -21.97 -45.18
CA ASP A 173 -57.93 -23.40 -44.97
C ASP A 173 -57.73 -24.18 -46.28
N LYS A 174 -58.34 -23.73 -47.39
CA LYS A 174 -58.11 -24.32 -48.73
C LYS A 174 -56.68 -24.11 -49.26
N GLY A 175 -55.92 -23.18 -48.68
CA GLY A 175 -54.51 -22.95 -49.02
C GLY A 175 -53.57 -24.04 -48.51
N PHE A 176 -53.88 -24.66 -47.36
CA PHE A 176 -53.12 -25.75 -46.77
C PHE A 176 -53.45 -27.08 -47.46
N ASN A 177 -52.92 -27.27 -48.67
CA ASN A 177 -53.08 -28.51 -49.42
C ASN A 177 -52.01 -29.56 -49.04
N LYS A 178 -52.23 -30.83 -49.45
CA LYS A 178 -51.26 -31.94 -49.31
C LYS A 178 -49.85 -31.64 -49.84
N GLY A 179 -49.69 -30.65 -50.73
CA GLY A 179 -48.41 -30.23 -51.27
C GLY A 179 -47.58 -29.40 -50.28
N TYR A 180 -48.21 -28.66 -49.36
CA TYR A 180 -47.53 -27.94 -48.28
C TYR A 180 -47.08 -28.89 -47.18
N GLU A 181 -47.94 -29.83 -46.76
CA GLU A 181 -47.59 -30.88 -45.79
C GLU A 181 -46.35 -31.67 -46.23
N LYS A 182 -46.31 -32.13 -47.48
CA LYS A 182 -45.14 -32.85 -48.03
C LYS A 182 -43.86 -32.01 -48.02
N LYS A 183 -43.95 -30.69 -48.21
CA LYS A 183 -42.77 -29.80 -48.16
C LYS A 183 -42.27 -29.61 -46.74
N MET A 184 -43.18 -29.52 -45.77
CA MET A 184 -42.84 -29.45 -44.35
C MET A 184 -42.22 -30.77 -43.84
N GLU A 185 -42.76 -31.92 -44.24
CA GLU A 185 -42.18 -33.23 -43.91
C GLU A 185 -40.76 -33.38 -44.46
N ALA A 186 -40.54 -33.07 -45.75
CA ALA A 186 -39.21 -33.13 -46.36
C ALA A 186 -38.21 -32.15 -45.73
N TRP A 187 -38.67 -30.98 -45.32
CA TRP A 187 -37.86 -30.02 -44.58
C TRP A 187 -37.51 -30.54 -43.18
N GLY A 188 -38.46 -31.15 -42.47
CA GLY A 188 -38.25 -31.78 -41.17
C GLY A 188 -37.22 -32.91 -41.20
N GLU A 189 -37.27 -33.78 -42.21
CA GLU A 189 -36.27 -34.85 -42.39
C GLU A 189 -34.86 -34.30 -42.64
N LYS A 190 -34.74 -33.25 -43.49
CA LYS A 190 -33.46 -32.60 -43.78
C LYS A 190 -32.87 -31.93 -42.53
N MET A 191 -33.72 -31.35 -41.68
CA MET A 191 -33.30 -30.75 -40.42
C MET A 191 -32.88 -31.81 -39.39
N ALA A 192 -33.60 -32.92 -39.29
CA ALA A 192 -33.22 -34.02 -38.40
C ALA A 192 -31.83 -34.59 -38.75
N ALA A 193 -31.57 -34.83 -40.04
CA ALA A 193 -30.24 -35.29 -40.49
C ALA A 193 -29.13 -34.25 -40.24
N ARG A 194 -29.42 -32.96 -40.40
CA ARG A 194 -28.47 -31.88 -40.14
C ARG A 194 -28.19 -31.71 -38.64
N GLN A 195 -29.20 -31.87 -37.79
CA GLN A 195 -29.07 -31.85 -36.33
C GLN A 195 -28.22 -33.02 -35.83
N GLU A 196 -28.41 -34.22 -36.37
CA GLU A 196 -27.58 -35.38 -35.99
C GLU A 196 -26.11 -35.21 -36.41
N ALA A 197 -25.86 -34.62 -37.59
CA ALA A 197 -24.51 -34.29 -38.04
C ALA A 197 -23.84 -33.17 -37.21
N MET A 198 -24.61 -32.16 -36.82
CA MET A 198 -24.16 -31.10 -35.90
C MET A 198 -23.82 -31.67 -34.52
N ALA A 199 -24.66 -32.56 -33.96
CA ALA A 199 -24.42 -33.19 -32.67
C ALA A 199 -23.12 -34.00 -32.66
N LYS A 200 -22.88 -34.83 -33.68
CA LYS A 200 -21.61 -35.58 -33.82
C LYS A 200 -20.39 -34.67 -33.96
N ARG A 201 -20.54 -33.52 -34.64
CA ARG A 201 -19.47 -32.53 -34.79
C ARG A 201 -19.21 -31.76 -33.48
N GLN A 202 -20.24 -31.50 -32.69
CA GLN A 202 -20.12 -30.87 -31.38
C GLN A 202 -19.44 -31.80 -30.37
N GLU A 203 -19.80 -33.10 -30.33
CA GLU A 203 -19.13 -34.08 -29.46
C GLU A 203 -17.63 -34.21 -29.82
N ALA A 204 -17.30 -34.34 -31.11
CA ALA A 204 -15.91 -34.44 -31.55
C ALA A 204 -15.08 -33.16 -31.29
N MET A 205 -15.73 -31.99 -31.28
CA MET A 205 -15.11 -30.72 -30.90
C MET A 205 -14.97 -30.59 -29.39
N ALA A 206 -15.93 -31.09 -28.60
CA ALA A 206 -15.88 -31.09 -27.15
C ALA A 206 -14.71 -31.93 -26.63
N GLU A 207 -14.52 -33.15 -27.14
CA GLU A 207 -13.38 -34.01 -26.78
C GLU A 207 -12.03 -33.34 -27.13
N LYS A 208 -11.92 -32.74 -28.32
CA LYS A 208 -10.70 -32.00 -28.71
C LYS A 208 -10.46 -30.78 -27.82
N ARG A 209 -11.53 -30.15 -27.33
CA ARG A 209 -11.45 -28.98 -26.44
C ARG A 209 -11.00 -29.39 -25.04
N GLU A 210 -11.50 -30.49 -24.50
CA GLU A 210 -11.05 -31.04 -23.21
C GLU A 210 -9.56 -31.39 -23.23
N VAL A 211 -9.08 -32.11 -24.26
CA VAL A 211 -7.66 -32.45 -24.40
C VAL A 211 -6.78 -31.20 -24.57
N MET A 212 -7.28 -30.16 -25.25
CA MET A 212 -6.54 -28.90 -25.41
C MET A 212 -6.49 -28.10 -24.10
N ILE A 213 -7.59 -28.07 -23.34
CA ILE A 213 -7.68 -27.43 -22.02
C ILE A 213 -6.74 -28.13 -21.04
N GLU A 214 -6.73 -29.46 -21.02
CA GLU A 214 -5.90 -30.25 -20.12
C GLU A 214 -4.40 -30.04 -20.41
N LYS A 215 -4.00 -30.08 -21.69
CA LYS A 215 -2.61 -29.75 -22.10
C LYS A 215 -2.22 -28.31 -21.77
N ARG A 216 -3.13 -27.34 -21.92
CA ARG A 216 -2.87 -25.94 -21.57
C ARG A 216 -2.76 -25.75 -20.06
N MET A 217 -3.61 -26.40 -19.27
CA MET A 217 -3.53 -26.38 -17.80
C MET A 217 -2.23 -27.01 -17.31
N GLU A 218 -1.76 -28.09 -17.94
CA GLU A 218 -0.50 -28.72 -17.56
C GLU A 218 0.73 -27.83 -17.88
N VAL A 219 0.74 -27.18 -19.06
CA VAL A 219 1.77 -26.20 -19.42
C VAL A 219 1.73 -24.99 -18.49
N GLN A 220 0.54 -24.49 -18.16
CA GLN A 220 0.36 -23.36 -17.26
C GLN A 220 0.76 -23.70 -15.82
N LYS A 221 0.47 -24.92 -15.35
CA LYS A 221 0.91 -25.43 -14.05
C LYS A 221 2.43 -25.53 -14.00
N ARG A 222 3.09 -26.08 -15.03
CA ARG A 222 4.57 -26.10 -15.12
C ARG A 222 5.16 -24.69 -15.18
N GLN A 223 4.51 -23.75 -15.86
CA GLN A 223 4.94 -22.34 -15.89
C GLN A 223 4.73 -21.64 -14.54
N MET A 224 3.65 -21.94 -13.83
CA MET A 224 3.41 -21.43 -12.48
C MET A 224 4.38 -22.06 -11.47
N GLU A 225 4.68 -23.35 -11.57
CA GLU A 225 5.65 -24.03 -10.71
C GLU A 225 7.05 -23.50 -10.94
N THR A 226 7.49 -23.35 -12.19
CA THR A 226 8.80 -22.72 -12.51
C THR A 226 8.84 -21.25 -12.12
N ARG A 227 7.76 -20.49 -12.28
CA ARG A 227 7.68 -19.10 -11.79
C ARG A 227 7.65 -19.04 -10.26
N ALA A 228 6.94 -19.92 -9.59
CA ALA A 228 6.89 -20.01 -8.13
C ALA A 228 8.24 -20.48 -7.56
N GLU A 229 8.98 -21.32 -8.27
CA GLU A 229 10.34 -21.73 -7.91
C GLU A 229 11.34 -20.58 -8.14
N VAL A 230 11.22 -19.82 -9.24
CA VAL A 230 12.06 -18.64 -9.50
C VAL A 230 11.72 -17.49 -8.55
N VAL A 231 10.45 -17.27 -8.24
CA VAL A 231 9.98 -16.29 -7.25
C VAL A 231 10.34 -16.75 -5.84
N GLY A 232 10.24 -18.03 -5.53
CA GLY A 232 10.66 -18.61 -4.24
C GLY A 232 12.17 -18.57 -4.05
N LYS A 233 12.96 -18.83 -5.10
CA LYS A 233 14.41 -18.64 -5.10
C LYS A 233 14.78 -17.16 -5.01
N ARG A 234 14.11 -16.27 -5.74
CA ARG A 234 14.32 -14.81 -5.62
C ARG A 234 13.86 -14.25 -4.28
N ALA A 235 12.80 -14.78 -3.69
CA ALA A 235 12.29 -14.41 -2.38
C ALA A 235 13.25 -14.92 -1.31
N GLY A 236 13.69 -16.18 -1.38
CA GLY A 236 14.72 -16.73 -0.51
C GLY A 236 16.06 -15.99 -0.63
N GLU A 237 16.50 -15.63 -1.84
CA GLU A 237 17.70 -14.81 -2.06
C GLU A 237 17.50 -13.36 -1.59
N MET A 238 16.30 -12.80 -1.72
CA MET A 238 15.93 -11.47 -1.19
C MET A 238 15.78 -11.47 0.32
N GLU A 239 15.36 -12.57 0.91
CA GLU A 239 15.17 -12.77 2.34
C GLU A 239 16.51 -13.11 3.01
N GLU A 240 17.38 -13.88 2.37
CA GLU A 240 18.80 -13.99 2.74
C GLU A 240 19.54 -12.68 2.49
N ARG A 241 19.25 -11.91 1.44
CA ARG A 241 19.81 -10.56 1.28
C ARG A 241 19.26 -9.60 2.32
N LYS A 242 17.96 -9.63 2.62
CA LYS A 242 17.34 -8.81 3.66
C LYS A 242 17.90 -9.20 5.00
N ALA A 243 17.97 -10.48 5.35
CA ALA A 243 18.53 -10.99 6.59
C ALA A 243 20.02 -10.67 6.68
N ASN A 244 20.82 -10.83 5.61
CA ASN A 244 22.21 -10.40 5.61
C ASN A 244 22.32 -8.87 5.73
N VAL A 245 21.50 -8.08 5.04
CA VAL A 245 21.48 -6.61 5.11
C VAL A 245 20.94 -6.12 6.46
N LEU A 246 20.04 -6.85 7.10
CA LEU A 246 19.43 -6.56 8.40
C LEU A 246 20.39 -6.98 9.51
N GLU A 247 21.07 -8.12 9.40
CA GLU A 247 22.12 -8.59 10.31
C GLU A 247 23.39 -7.72 10.17
N LEU A 248 23.72 -7.27 8.95
CA LEU A 248 24.70 -6.23 8.68
C LEU A 248 24.24 -4.87 9.26
N ARG A 249 22.96 -4.49 9.15
CA ARG A 249 22.45 -3.23 9.74
C ARG A 249 22.34 -3.25 11.27
N GLU A 250 22.00 -4.39 11.87
CA GLU A 250 21.90 -4.58 13.31
C GLU A 250 23.28 -4.60 13.97
N LYS A 251 24.29 -5.20 13.31
CA LYS A 251 25.69 -5.13 13.77
C LYS A 251 26.38 -3.81 13.43
N HIS A 252 25.95 -3.11 12.37
CA HIS A 252 26.57 -1.88 11.87
C HIS A 252 25.65 -0.64 11.93
N GLY A 253 25.02 -0.36 13.08
CA GLY A 253 24.31 0.91 13.35
C GLY A 253 25.20 2.18 13.32
N LYS A 254 26.39 2.10 12.69
CA LYS A 254 27.37 3.18 12.50
C LYS A 254 27.93 3.24 11.08
N GLU A 255 27.61 2.30 10.19
CA GLU A 255 28.11 2.36 8.81
C GLU A 255 27.15 3.11 7.89
N PRO A 256 27.67 4.01 7.06
CA PRO A 256 26.87 4.90 6.23
C PRO A 256 26.19 4.24 5.05
N THR A 257 25.10 4.85 4.60
CA THR A 257 24.40 4.44 3.38
C THR A 257 25.25 4.77 2.16
N PHE A 258 25.59 3.75 1.38
CA PHE A 258 26.31 3.88 0.12
C PHE A 258 25.39 3.52 -1.04
N PHE A 259 25.44 4.31 -2.11
CA PHE A 259 24.77 3.99 -3.36
C PHE A 259 25.77 3.99 -4.51
N TYR A 260 25.46 3.23 -5.55
CA TYR A 260 26.32 3.14 -6.73
C TYR A 260 25.81 4.08 -7.81
N TYR A 261 26.63 5.04 -8.21
CA TYR A 261 26.35 5.86 -9.38
C TYR A 261 26.93 5.21 -10.62
N SER A 262 26.16 5.20 -11.72
CA SER A 262 26.61 4.73 -13.03
C SER A 262 26.57 5.90 -14.00
N THR A 263 27.67 6.16 -14.69
CA THR A 263 27.70 7.13 -15.80
C THR A 263 27.00 6.55 -17.03
N GLU A 264 26.51 7.41 -17.94
CA GLU A 264 25.77 7.04 -19.17
C GLU A 264 26.50 6.02 -20.07
N LYS A 265 27.83 5.88 -19.93
CA LYS A 265 28.62 4.88 -20.66
C LYS A 265 28.70 3.51 -19.98
N GLY A 266 27.99 3.29 -18.86
CA GLY A 266 27.76 1.97 -18.23
C GLY A 266 29.00 1.20 -17.75
N LYS A 267 30.21 1.76 -17.89
CA LYS A 267 31.48 1.02 -17.73
C LYS A 267 32.07 1.06 -16.32
N LYS A 268 31.63 1.97 -15.45
CA LYS A 268 32.13 2.07 -14.07
C LYS A 268 31.03 2.48 -13.10
N LYS A 269 30.96 1.75 -11.98
CA LYS A 269 30.14 2.07 -10.82
C LYS A 269 31.08 2.58 -9.74
N PHE A 270 30.81 3.78 -9.23
CA PHE A 270 31.53 4.29 -8.07
C PHE A 270 30.58 4.49 -6.90
N LYS A 271 31.14 4.45 -5.70
CA LYS A 271 30.40 4.46 -4.46
C LYS A 271 30.22 5.92 -4.04
N VAL A 272 28.98 6.31 -3.79
CA VAL A 272 28.63 7.65 -3.32
C VAL A 272 28.01 7.55 -1.95
N ARG A 273 28.48 8.42 -1.05
CA ARG A 273 27.92 8.63 0.28
C ARG A 273 27.53 10.10 0.41
N LYS A 274 26.29 10.34 0.79
CA LYS A 274 25.78 11.69 1.10
C LYS A 274 25.33 11.71 2.56
N SER A 275 25.76 12.72 3.30
CA SER A 275 25.33 12.92 4.68
C SER A 275 25.06 14.39 4.96
N ILE A 276 24.04 14.69 5.75
CA ILE A 276 23.70 16.03 6.21
C ILE A 276 23.68 16.04 7.73
N LYS A 277 24.32 17.03 8.32
CA LYS A 277 24.16 17.37 9.73
C LYS A 277 23.43 18.70 9.83
N VAL A 278 22.33 18.72 10.56
CA VAL A 278 21.56 19.94 10.82
C VAL A 278 21.60 20.26 12.30
N LYS A 279 22.08 21.46 12.65
CA LYS A 279 21.97 22.01 14.00
C LYS A 279 20.93 23.11 14.02
N MET A 280 19.96 23.04 14.92
CA MET A 280 18.81 23.95 14.96
C MET A 280 18.39 24.31 16.39
N PRO A 281 17.64 25.41 16.60
CA PRO A 281 17.03 25.68 17.89
C PRO A 281 16.06 24.57 18.32
N GLU A 282 15.90 24.37 19.63
CA GLU A 282 14.85 23.50 20.17
C GLU A 282 13.46 24.00 19.73
N GLY A 283 12.54 23.07 19.45
CA GLY A 283 11.16 23.40 19.04
C GLY A 283 11.00 23.87 17.58
N THR A 284 12.06 23.87 16.78
CA THR A 284 11.96 24.13 15.32
C THR A 284 11.02 23.10 14.67
N LYS A 285 10.00 23.56 13.93
CA LYS A 285 9.10 22.66 13.18
C LYS A 285 9.86 22.06 11.99
N ILE A 286 9.73 20.76 11.79
CA ILE A 286 10.46 20.02 10.74
C ILE A 286 9.45 19.34 9.83
N ASN A 287 9.49 19.65 8.54
CA ASN A 287 8.87 18.83 7.52
C ASN A 287 9.96 18.08 6.75
N MET A 288 9.85 16.77 6.64
CA MET A 288 10.85 15.98 5.92
C MET A 288 10.20 14.94 5.01
N ASN A 289 10.74 14.83 3.80
CA ASN A 289 10.52 13.71 2.91
C ASN A 289 11.89 13.09 2.61
N VAL A 290 12.08 11.84 3.02
CA VAL A 290 13.37 11.14 2.90
C VAL A 290 13.16 9.81 2.23
N ARG A 291 13.88 9.61 1.12
CA ARG A 291 13.87 8.35 0.37
C ARG A 291 15.26 7.71 0.40
N HIS A 292 15.36 6.47 0.84
CA HIS A 292 16.63 5.74 0.97
C HIS A 292 17.67 6.49 1.84
N GLY A 293 17.53 6.45 3.16
CA GLY A 293 18.54 7.06 4.05
C GLY A 293 18.31 6.73 5.51
N ALA A 294 19.31 7.01 6.34
CA ALA A 294 19.15 6.96 7.79
C ALA A 294 18.84 8.37 8.33
N VAL A 295 17.77 8.51 9.11
CA VAL A 295 17.40 9.74 9.81
C VAL A 295 17.59 9.53 11.30
N LYS A 296 18.45 10.35 11.90
CA LYS A 296 18.66 10.40 13.35
C LYS A 296 18.18 11.75 13.88
N LEU A 297 17.07 11.72 14.61
CA LEU A 297 16.50 12.91 15.24
C LEU A 297 17.33 13.34 16.46
N ALA A 298 17.29 14.64 16.76
CA ALA A 298 17.87 15.18 17.96
C ALA A 298 16.99 14.84 19.18
N ASP A 299 17.55 14.96 20.38
CA ASP A 299 16.78 14.82 21.60
C ASP A 299 15.73 15.96 21.68
N ASN A 300 14.52 15.64 22.13
CA ASN A 300 13.40 16.57 22.33
C ASN A 300 12.91 17.32 21.08
N THR A 301 13.04 16.74 19.88
CA THR A 301 12.36 17.26 18.70
C THR A 301 10.84 17.18 18.85
N LYS A 302 10.14 18.27 18.47
CA LYS A 302 8.68 18.40 18.58
C LYS A 302 8.04 18.74 17.24
N ASN A 303 6.75 18.40 17.10
CA ASN A 303 5.87 18.77 15.99
C ASN A 303 6.52 18.47 14.62
N ILE A 304 6.89 17.22 14.44
CA ILE A 304 7.56 16.73 13.23
C ILE A 304 6.51 16.24 12.24
N ASN A 305 6.64 16.64 10.98
CA ASN A 305 5.92 16.02 9.88
C ASN A 305 6.93 15.27 9.00
N ALA A 306 6.86 13.95 8.94
CA ALA A 306 7.87 13.15 8.24
C ALA A 306 7.25 12.08 7.34
N GLU A 307 7.72 12.00 6.09
CA GLU A 307 7.47 10.93 5.14
C GLU A 307 8.78 10.20 4.85
N LEU A 308 8.87 8.93 5.26
CA LEU A 308 10.10 8.15 5.17
C LEU A 308 9.85 6.90 4.33
N SER A 309 10.54 6.80 3.19
CA SER A 309 10.44 5.65 2.29
C SER A 309 11.77 4.92 2.18
N TYR A 310 11.77 3.61 2.40
CA TYR A 310 12.98 2.77 2.38
C TYR A 310 14.12 3.29 3.27
N SER A 311 13.76 3.87 4.40
CA SER A 311 14.64 4.63 5.27
C SER A 311 14.67 4.04 6.68
N THR A 312 15.61 4.50 7.51
CA THR A 312 15.67 4.09 8.91
C THR A 312 15.53 5.30 9.81
N LEU A 313 14.56 5.30 10.71
CA LEU A 313 14.35 6.35 11.70
C LEU A 313 14.90 5.93 13.06
N TRP A 314 15.76 6.76 13.64
CA TRP A 314 16.22 6.65 15.01
C TRP A 314 15.86 7.90 15.79
N ALA A 315 15.10 7.74 16.87
CA ALA A 315 14.71 8.83 17.74
C ALA A 315 14.87 8.44 19.21
N ALA A 316 15.50 9.31 20.01
CA ALA A 316 15.50 9.13 21.45
C ALA A 316 14.16 9.53 22.06
N THR A 317 13.58 10.64 21.61
CA THR A 317 12.27 11.09 22.07
C THR A 317 11.51 11.76 20.94
N ILE A 318 10.24 11.40 20.79
CA ILE A 318 9.28 12.05 19.90
C ILE A 318 8.20 12.67 20.76
N ASP A 319 7.92 13.95 20.53
CA ASP A 319 6.99 14.74 21.32
C ASP A 319 6.24 15.74 20.43
N GLY A 320 5.16 16.33 20.94
CA GLY A 320 4.29 17.22 20.18
C GLY A 320 3.04 16.52 19.64
N ASP A 321 1.89 17.13 19.89
CA ASP A 321 0.57 16.68 19.43
C ASP A 321 0.38 16.83 17.91
N GLU A 322 1.05 17.82 17.29
CA GLU A 322 1.08 17.99 15.83
C GLU A 322 2.07 17.05 15.11
N THR A 323 2.69 16.08 15.82
CA THR A 323 3.64 15.16 15.20
C THR A 323 2.94 14.09 14.38
N THR A 324 3.33 13.97 13.12
CA THR A 324 2.86 12.95 12.16
C THR A 324 4.05 12.34 11.44
N ILE A 325 4.20 11.02 11.56
CA ILE A 325 5.28 10.28 10.90
C ILE A 325 4.66 9.17 10.07
N ALA A 326 4.81 9.25 8.76
CA ALA A 326 4.42 8.21 7.81
C ALA A 326 5.68 7.49 7.30
N THR A 327 5.68 6.17 7.38
CA THR A 327 6.82 5.34 7.01
C THR A 327 6.40 4.20 6.11
N SER A 328 7.15 3.97 5.03
CA SER A 328 6.89 2.87 4.09
C SER A 328 8.17 2.09 3.83
N TYR A 329 8.13 0.76 3.96
CA TYR A 329 9.29 -0.13 3.83
C TYR A 329 10.50 0.31 4.67
N SER A 330 10.25 0.83 5.87
CA SER A 330 11.22 1.57 6.66
C SER A 330 11.33 1.01 8.07
N SER A 331 12.53 1.02 8.64
CA SER A 331 12.73 0.57 10.02
C SER A 331 12.61 1.76 10.97
N VAL A 332 11.87 1.61 12.06
CA VAL A 332 11.62 2.68 13.03
C VAL A 332 12.05 2.22 14.41
N ARG A 333 12.96 2.96 15.05
CA ARG A 333 13.37 2.71 16.43
C ARG A 333 13.24 3.98 17.26
N VAL A 334 12.32 3.95 18.22
CA VAL A 334 12.03 5.08 19.10
C VAL A 334 12.14 4.65 20.54
N LYS A 335 12.99 5.33 21.33
CA LYS A 335 13.13 5.01 22.76
C LYS A 335 11.93 5.49 23.58
N ARG A 336 11.42 6.69 23.30
CA ARG A 336 10.27 7.26 24.00
C ARG A 336 9.36 8.05 23.06
N TRP A 337 8.10 7.65 22.97
CA TRP A 337 7.06 8.32 22.20
C TRP A 337 6.09 8.98 23.17
N ASN A 338 6.06 10.31 23.24
CA ASN A 338 5.19 11.02 24.16
C ASN A 338 3.82 11.33 23.54
N TYR A 339 3.82 11.90 22.33
CA TYR A 339 2.63 12.34 21.59
C TYR A 339 2.88 12.24 20.09
N GLY A 340 1.80 12.02 19.32
CA GLY A 340 1.81 12.07 17.86
C GLY A 340 1.14 10.85 17.22
N SER A 341 1.12 10.88 15.89
CA SER A 341 0.63 9.80 15.04
C SER A 341 1.77 9.12 14.26
N LEU A 342 1.69 7.79 14.15
CA LEU A 342 2.63 6.96 13.41
C LEU A 342 1.85 6.11 12.40
N GLN A 343 2.15 6.27 11.12
CA GLN A 343 1.69 5.40 10.06
C GLN A 343 2.86 4.54 9.57
N VAL A 344 2.63 3.24 9.47
CA VAL A 344 3.63 2.25 9.09
C VAL A 344 3.06 1.32 8.04
N ASP A 345 3.62 1.36 6.85
CA ASP A 345 3.20 0.51 5.74
C ASP A 345 4.36 -0.39 5.29
N TYR A 346 4.09 -1.69 5.17
CA TYR A 346 5.02 -2.70 4.65
C TYR A 346 6.38 -2.75 5.36
N SER A 347 6.41 -2.58 6.68
CA SER A 347 7.64 -2.45 7.45
C SER A 347 7.77 -3.53 8.53
N ASP A 348 8.85 -4.30 8.45
CA ASP A 348 9.06 -5.49 9.29
C ASP A 348 9.74 -5.17 10.65
N ASN A 349 10.21 -3.93 10.87
CA ASN A 349 11.02 -3.60 12.04
C ASN A 349 10.64 -2.24 12.63
N VAL A 350 9.53 -2.23 13.38
CA VAL A 350 9.09 -1.08 14.17
C VAL A 350 9.17 -1.41 15.65
N ASP A 351 10.08 -0.72 16.34
CA ASP A 351 10.45 -0.96 17.72
C ASP A 351 10.24 0.33 18.54
N LEU A 352 9.19 0.32 19.36
CA LEU A 352 8.80 1.42 20.25
C LEU A 352 9.01 0.98 21.71
N ASN A 353 9.98 1.57 22.40
CA ASN A 353 10.33 1.12 23.75
C ASN A 353 9.35 1.62 24.82
N GLU A 354 9.18 2.94 24.97
CA GLU A 354 8.18 3.52 25.88
C GLU A 354 7.21 4.40 25.10
N VAL A 355 5.90 4.19 25.29
CA VAL A 355 4.83 4.92 24.59
C VAL A 355 3.87 5.53 25.62
N LEU A 356 3.68 6.85 25.58
CA LEU A 356 2.74 7.57 26.43
C LEU A 356 1.38 7.75 25.76
N ASN A 357 1.32 8.52 24.67
CA ASN A 357 0.13 8.75 23.85
C ASN A 357 0.47 8.53 22.37
N LEU A 358 -0.16 7.55 21.74
CA LEU A 358 0.12 7.17 20.35
C LEU A 358 -1.16 6.85 19.58
N SER A 359 -1.26 7.43 18.38
CA SER A 359 -2.16 6.95 17.33
C SER A 359 -1.34 6.18 16.29
N LEU A 360 -1.52 4.87 16.20
CA LEU A 360 -0.78 3.99 15.30
C LEU A 360 -1.69 3.43 14.21
N SER A 361 -1.30 3.55 12.96
CA SER A 361 -1.88 2.82 11.84
C SER A 361 -0.80 1.97 11.18
N ALA A 362 -0.99 0.66 11.16
CA ALA A 362 -0.02 -0.29 10.62
C ALA A 362 -0.66 -1.18 9.54
N THR A 363 -0.11 -1.17 8.34
CA THR A 363 -0.54 -2.02 7.22
C THR A 363 0.58 -2.97 6.82
N SER A 364 0.33 -4.28 6.81
CA SER A 364 1.32 -5.30 6.44
C SER A 364 2.66 -5.10 7.14
N SER A 365 2.63 -4.80 8.45
CA SER A 365 3.81 -4.37 9.21
C SER A 365 3.89 -5.09 10.55
N ASP A 366 5.11 -5.22 11.05
CA ASP A 366 5.40 -5.85 12.35
C ASP A 366 5.82 -4.77 13.35
N VAL A 367 4.99 -4.61 14.39
CA VAL A 367 5.16 -3.56 15.41
C VAL A 367 5.35 -4.17 16.80
N ALA A 368 6.43 -3.79 17.46
CA ALA A 368 6.71 -4.12 18.85
C ALA A 368 6.66 -2.87 19.73
N ILE A 369 5.79 -2.89 20.73
CA ILE A 369 5.69 -1.90 21.81
C ILE A 369 6.15 -2.58 23.10
N HIS A 370 7.27 -2.15 23.68
CA HIS A 370 7.77 -2.78 24.91
C HIS A 370 6.99 -2.35 26.14
N LYS A 371 6.65 -1.06 26.26
CA LYS A 371 5.90 -0.53 27.39
C LYS A 371 4.94 0.59 26.99
N LEU A 372 3.66 0.38 27.24
CA LEU A 372 2.61 1.38 27.05
C LEU A 372 2.24 2.04 28.40
N LEU A 373 2.15 3.37 28.46
CA LEU A 373 2.06 4.12 29.71
C LEU A 373 0.67 4.73 30.00
N GLU A 374 0.04 5.41 29.03
CA GLU A 374 -1.23 6.12 29.25
C GLU A 374 -2.32 5.76 28.23
N HIS A 375 -2.20 6.26 26.99
CA HIS A 375 -3.21 6.08 25.96
C HIS A 375 -2.62 5.53 24.65
N ALA A 376 -3.35 4.63 24.00
CA ALA A 376 -3.03 4.22 22.65
C ALA A 376 -4.30 3.94 21.84
N ILE A 377 -4.28 4.39 20.60
CA ILE A 377 -5.25 4.01 19.57
C ILE A 377 -4.44 3.31 18.49
N ILE A 378 -4.69 2.02 18.28
CA ILE A 378 -3.89 1.19 17.38
C ILE A 378 -4.81 0.53 16.36
N HIS A 379 -4.56 0.81 15.09
CA HIS A 379 -5.19 0.14 13.96
C HIS A 379 -4.13 -0.70 13.24
N THR A 380 -4.37 -2.01 13.10
CA THR A 380 -3.45 -2.92 12.42
C THR A 380 -4.19 -3.77 11.41
N ARG A 381 -3.75 -3.72 10.15
CA ARG A 381 -4.31 -4.51 9.06
C ARG A 381 -3.20 -5.33 8.40
N MET A 382 -3.26 -6.65 8.55
CA MET A 382 -2.24 -7.60 8.09
C MET A 382 -0.88 -7.34 8.77
N GLY A 383 -0.27 -8.37 9.36
CA GLY A 383 0.99 -8.25 10.10
C GLY A 383 0.85 -8.62 11.57
N SER A 384 1.83 -8.23 12.38
CA SER A 384 1.88 -8.56 13.81
C SER A 384 1.99 -7.36 14.73
N LEU A 385 1.25 -7.40 15.83
CA LEU A 385 1.33 -6.42 16.92
C LEU A 385 1.74 -7.10 18.21
N LYS A 386 2.83 -6.64 18.83
CA LYS A 386 3.31 -7.17 20.10
C LYS A 386 3.37 -6.05 21.14
N ILE A 387 2.66 -6.21 22.24
CA ILE A 387 2.69 -5.31 23.41
C ILE A 387 3.22 -6.11 24.60
N ASN A 388 4.45 -5.83 25.04
CA ASN A 388 5.11 -6.62 26.09
C ASN A 388 4.73 -6.18 27.52
N ALA A 389 4.26 -4.94 27.70
CA ALA A 389 3.84 -4.47 29.02
C ALA A 389 2.92 -3.25 28.90
N ILE A 390 1.91 -3.20 29.77
CA ILE A 390 1.07 -2.03 30.00
C ILE A 390 1.33 -1.52 31.42
N SER A 391 1.48 -0.22 31.59
CA SER A 391 1.70 0.43 32.89
C SER A 391 0.44 0.33 33.75
N ASP A 392 0.59 0.14 35.06
CA ASP A 392 -0.52 0.15 36.02
C ASP A 392 -1.26 1.50 36.09
N SER A 393 -0.68 2.55 35.51
CA SER A 393 -1.22 3.92 35.45
C SER A 393 -1.95 4.24 34.15
N PHE A 394 -2.16 3.26 33.26
CA PHE A 394 -2.81 3.51 31.97
C PHE A 394 -4.25 4.02 32.13
N LYS A 395 -4.81 4.59 31.07
CA LYS A 395 -6.18 5.10 31.05
C LYS A 395 -7.02 4.36 30.02
N ASP A 396 -6.74 4.58 28.73
CA ASP A 396 -7.57 4.03 27.66
C ASP A 396 -6.72 3.46 26.54
N ILE A 397 -7.04 2.23 26.15
CA ILE A 397 -6.35 1.52 25.07
C ILE A 397 -7.41 1.02 24.10
N ASP A 398 -7.39 1.52 22.87
CA ASP A 398 -8.25 1.08 21.77
C ASP A 398 -7.38 0.37 20.73
N ILE A 399 -7.70 -0.89 20.44
CA ILE A 399 -6.98 -1.71 19.49
C ILE A 399 -7.97 -2.31 18.50
N SER A 400 -7.78 -2.03 17.21
CA SER A 400 -8.54 -2.60 16.11
C SER A 400 -7.61 -3.38 15.18
N ILE A 401 -7.85 -4.69 15.05
CA ILE A 401 -6.99 -5.61 14.31
C ILE A 401 -7.80 -6.36 13.26
N GLU A 402 -7.27 -6.39 12.03
CA GLU A 402 -7.87 -7.08 10.89
C GLU A 402 -6.85 -7.96 10.15
N ASN A 403 -7.18 -9.24 9.92
CA ASN A 403 -6.32 -10.22 9.24
C ASN A 403 -4.88 -10.28 9.80
N ALA A 404 -4.71 -10.12 11.11
CA ALA A 404 -3.42 -9.97 11.77
C ALA A 404 -3.31 -10.78 13.06
N GLU A 405 -2.09 -10.85 13.62
CA GLU A 405 -1.84 -11.49 14.92
C GLU A 405 -1.46 -10.44 15.97
N MET A 406 -2.04 -10.54 17.17
CA MET A 406 -1.64 -9.73 18.32
C MET A 406 -1.24 -10.60 19.50
N THR A 407 -0.16 -10.20 20.17
CA THR A 407 0.18 -10.63 21.53
C THR A 407 0.22 -9.43 22.46
N CYS A 408 -0.50 -9.48 23.57
CA CYS A 408 -0.54 -8.40 24.56
C CYS A 408 -0.43 -8.97 25.98
N ASP A 409 0.52 -8.45 26.75
CA ASP A 409 0.70 -8.77 28.17
C ASP A 409 -0.11 -7.77 29.01
N LEU A 410 -1.13 -8.27 29.70
CA LEU A 410 -2.09 -7.47 30.45
C LEU A 410 -1.49 -6.90 31.76
N PRO A 411 -1.93 -5.71 32.21
CA PRO A 411 -1.42 -5.11 33.42
C PRO A 411 -1.99 -5.78 34.67
N LYS A 412 -1.30 -5.63 35.81
CA LYS A 412 -1.77 -6.17 37.10
C LYS A 412 -2.77 -5.23 37.79
N SER A 413 -2.91 -4.00 37.32
CA SER A 413 -3.86 -3.02 37.83
C SER A 413 -5.32 -3.39 37.55
N ASP A 414 -6.26 -2.65 38.14
CA ASP A 414 -7.68 -2.80 37.85
C ASP A 414 -8.05 -2.15 36.51
N PHE A 415 -8.82 -2.88 35.69
CA PHE A 415 -9.26 -2.43 34.37
C PHE A 415 -10.54 -3.15 33.92
N ILE A 416 -11.24 -2.54 32.97
CA ILE A 416 -12.36 -3.14 32.25
C ILE A 416 -11.86 -3.52 30.85
N ILE A 417 -12.19 -4.73 30.38
CA ILE A 417 -11.88 -5.16 29.02
C ILE A 417 -13.16 -5.44 28.24
N THR A 418 -13.18 -5.00 26.98
CA THR A 418 -14.22 -5.35 26.02
C THR A 418 -13.55 -5.83 24.75
N ILE A 419 -13.86 -7.07 24.35
CA ILE A 419 -13.30 -7.70 23.16
C ILE A 419 -14.44 -8.00 22.20
N ASN A 420 -14.44 -7.31 21.07
CA ASN A 420 -15.34 -7.56 19.96
C ASN A 420 -14.63 -8.45 18.94
N GLN A 421 -15.23 -9.60 18.64
CA GLN A 421 -14.61 -10.59 17.77
C GLN A 421 -15.54 -11.00 16.64
N THR A 422 -15.04 -10.92 15.41
CA THR A 422 -15.67 -11.48 14.22
C THR A 422 -14.75 -12.57 13.67
N LEU A 423 -15.19 -13.83 13.72
CA LEU A 423 -14.47 -15.00 13.17
C LEU A 423 -12.97 -15.05 13.56
N SER A 424 -12.65 -14.64 14.78
CA SER A 424 -11.29 -14.52 15.30
C SER A 424 -11.01 -15.59 16.35
N LYS A 425 -9.73 -15.93 16.56
CA LYS A 425 -9.28 -16.84 17.62
C LYS A 425 -8.76 -16.02 18.80
N LEU A 426 -9.31 -16.24 19.99
CA LEU A 426 -8.83 -15.64 21.24
C LEU A 426 -8.15 -16.69 22.12
N THR A 427 -7.01 -16.33 22.69
CA THR A 427 -6.41 -17.04 23.82
C THR A 427 -6.35 -16.07 25.00
N THR A 428 -6.96 -16.45 26.11
CA THR A 428 -6.99 -15.66 27.35
C THR A 428 -6.27 -16.39 28.47
N PRO A 429 -5.75 -15.67 29.49
CA PRO A 429 -5.26 -16.31 30.69
C PRO A 429 -6.40 -17.06 31.42
N PRO A 430 -6.10 -18.20 32.08
CA PRO A 430 -7.12 -19.08 32.66
C PRO A 430 -7.89 -18.46 33.82
N ASN A 431 -7.38 -17.39 34.43
CA ASN A 431 -7.95 -16.74 35.61
C ASN A 431 -8.94 -15.62 35.27
N MET A 432 -9.21 -15.38 33.98
CA MET A 432 -10.05 -14.26 33.54
C MET A 432 -11.50 -14.70 33.31
N GLU A 433 -12.41 -14.24 34.17
CA GLU A 433 -13.84 -14.42 33.97
C GLU A 433 -14.35 -13.40 32.93
N LEU A 434 -14.85 -13.89 31.80
CA LEU A 434 -15.39 -13.08 30.71
C LEU A 434 -16.85 -13.44 30.45
N ASP A 435 -17.73 -12.45 30.55
CA ASP A 435 -19.12 -12.57 30.15
C ASP A 435 -19.21 -12.55 28.62
N ARG A 436 -19.87 -13.56 28.07
CA ARG A 436 -19.97 -13.75 26.62
C ARG A 436 -21.37 -13.41 26.11
N ALA A 437 -21.47 -12.44 25.22
CA ALA A 437 -22.68 -12.12 24.47
C ALA A 437 -22.43 -12.38 22.98
N GLN A 438 -23.23 -13.27 22.37
CA GLN A 438 -23.12 -13.58 20.95
C GLN A 438 -24.30 -12.99 20.17
N LYS A 439 -23.99 -12.28 19.08
CA LYS A 439 -24.96 -11.82 18.08
C LYS A 439 -24.46 -12.27 16.70
N ASP A 440 -25.11 -13.27 16.11
CA ASP A 440 -24.74 -13.88 14.84
C ASP A 440 -23.26 -14.33 14.77
N LYS A 441 -22.48 -13.75 13.85
CA LYS A 441 -21.04 -14.01 13.64
C LYS A 441 -20.13 -13.20 14.57
N ASN A 442 -20.69 -12.29 15.35
CA ASN A 442 -19.96 -11.43 16.28
C ASN A 442 -20.11 -11.95 17.72
N VAL A 443 -18.99 -12.05 18.40
CA VAL A 443 -18.90 -12.41 19.81
C VAL A 443 -18.33 -11.22 20.56
N VAL A 444 -19.08 -10.72 21.52
CA VAL A 444 -18.63 -9.67 22.44
C VAL A 444 -18.30 -10.34 23.76
N LEU A 445 -17.08 -10.12 24.25
CA LEU A 445 -16.62 -10.58 25.55
C LEU A 445 -16.36 -9.36 26.41
N THR A 446 -17.02 -9.27 27.56
CA THR A 446 -16.80 -8.21 28.53
C THR A 446 -16.30 -8.81 29.83
N GLY A 447 -15.31 -8.18 30.44
CA GLY A 447 -14.84 -8.58 31.76
C GLY A 447 -14.09 -7.47 32.43
N TYR A 448 -13.56 -7.77 33.61
CA TYR A 448 -12.80 -6.82 34.39
C TYR A 448 -11.71 -7.54 35.19
N ASN A 449 -10.66 -6.82 35.51
CA ASN A 449 -9.67 -7.24 36.48
C ASN A 449 -9.85 -6.40 37.74
N LYS A 450 -10.03 -7.05 38.90
CA LYS A 450 -10.22 -6.48 40.26
C LYS A 450 -11.45 -5.58 40.48
N ASN A 451 -11.79 -4.67 39.56
CA ASN A 451 -12.86 -3.69 39.73
C ASN A 451 -13.66 -3.46 38.44
N ILE A 452 -14.98 -3.68 38.50
CA ILE A 452 -15.93 -3.46 37.40
C ILE A 452 -16.19 -1.98 37.07
N ASN A 453 -15.89 -1.07 38.01
CA ASN A 453 -16.03 0.38 37.84
C ASN A 453 -14.66 1.06 37.72
N SER A 454 -13.65 0.36 37.22
CA SER A 454 -12.34 0.98 36.96
C SER A 454 -12.49 2.10 35.92
N THR A 455 -11.73 3.18 36.10
CA THR A 455 -11.63 4.24 35.09
C THR A 455 -10.68 3.86 33.95
N ARG A 456 -10.09 2.66 33.99
CA ARG A 456 -9.16 2.16 32.97
C ARG A 456 -9.85 1.18 32.05
N SER A 457 -9.75 1.40 30.75
CA SER A 457 -10.43 0.59 29.75
C SER A 457 -9.47 0.05 28.68
N ILE A 458 -9.69 -1.22 28.31
CA ILE A 458 -9.03 -1.87 27.18
C ILE A 458 -10.13 -2.34 26.22
N TYR A 459 -10.15 -1.78 25.03
CA TYR A 459 -11.06 -2.16 23.97
C TYR A 459 -10.28 -2.84 22.84
N ILE A 460 -10.75 -4.01 22.41
CA ILE A 460 -10.11 -4.79 21.35
C ILE A 460 -11.19 -5.18 20.33
N ASP A 461 -11.14 -4.62 19.13
CA ASP A 461 -11.90 -5.09 17.96
C ASP A 461 -11.01 -6.00 17.11
N SER A 462 -11.45 -7.23 16.87
CA SER A 462 -10.68 -8.26 16.17
C SER A 462 -11.52 -8.89 15.07
N LYS A 463 -11.08 -8.76 13.81
CA LYS A 463 -11.74 -9.31 12.63
C LYS A 463 -10.80 -10.27 11.90
N TYR A 464 -11.21 -11.54 11.76
CA TYR A 464 -10.44 -12.59 11.09
C TYR A 464 -8.99 -12.72 11.62
N SER A 465 -8.80 -12.48 12.90
CA SER A 465 -7.48 -12.28 13.52
C SER A 465 -7.24 -13.24 14.66
N LYS A 466 -5.98 -13.31 15.11
CA LYS A 466 -5.59 -14.11 16.27
C LYS A 466 -5.09 -13.20 17.37
N VAL A 467 -5.75 -13.23 18.52
CA VAL A 467 -5.41 -12.41 19.68
C VAL A 467 -4.98 -13.32 20.82
N VAL A 468 -3.79 -13.07 21.36
CA VAL A 468 -3.22 -13.78 22.50
C VAL A 468 -3.00 -12.78 23.63
N LEU A 469 -3.79 -12.92 24.69
CA LEU A 469 -3.64 -12.15 25.92
C LEU A 469 -2.88 -12.99 26.94
N LYS A 470 -1.87 -12.39 27.57
CA LYS A 470 -1.04 -13.00 28.62
C LYS A 470 -1.09 -12.16 29.89
N GLU A 471 -0.57 -12.70 30.98
CA GLU A 471 -0.51 -12.08 32.31
C GLU A 471 0.95 -11.84 32.76
#